data_AF-A0A411PGJ5-F1
#
_entry.id   AF-A0A411PGJ5-F1
#
_cell.length_a   1.000
_cell.length_b   1.000
_cell.length_c   1.000
_cell.angle_alpha   90.00
_cell.angle_beta   90.00
_cell.angle_gamma   90.00
#
_symmetry.space_group_name_H-M   'P 1'
#
loop_
_entity.id
_entity.type
_entity.pdbx_description
1 polymer ?
#
loop_
_entity_poly.entity_id
_entity_poly.type
_entity_poly.pdbx_seq_one_letter_code
_entity_poly.pdbx_strand_id
1 'polypeptide(L)'
;MKKANKAAMLSALICPGLGLFHLKQRLLGAAFMLAACAPLFMVAKLIFAQANKVVDRILSGEVSNDFLSIHAAVTELPKGEASEQLQLYTLCFIGVWLISIALSYMLGRRLDKQSTDRDTSQ
;
A
#
# COMPACT_ATOMS: atom_id res chain seq x y z
N MET A 1 14.98 10.81 20.56
CA MET A 1 14.07 9.67 20.32
C MET A 1 14.89 8.46 19.91
N LYS A 2 14.57 7.27 20.42
CA LYS A 2 15.19 6.00 20.01
C LYS A 2 15.05 5.81 18.49
N LYS A 3 16.07 5.30 17.80
CA LYS A 3 16.06 5.18 16.32
C LYS A 3 14.92 4.27 15.86
N ALA A 4 14.51 3.31 16.69
CA ALA A 4 13.34 2.47 16.47
C ALA A 4 12.04 3.24 16.24
N ASN A 5 11.73 4.23 17.09
CA ASN A 5 10.47 4.98 16.97
C ASN A 5 10.47 5.86 15.72
N LYS A 6 11.62 6.48 15.40
CA LYS A 6 11.74 7.33 14.22
C LYS A 6 11.60 6.53 12.91
N ALA A 7 12.20 5.33 12.85
CA ALA A 7 12.10 4.45 11.69
C ALA A 7 10.69 3.86 11.51
N ALA A 8 10.04 3.45 12.61
CA ALA A 8 8.67 2.96 12.57
C ALA A 8 7.69 4.04 12.10
N MET A 9 7.80 5.27 12.62
CA MET A 9 6.99 6.40 12.16
C MET A 9 7.23 6.72 10.68
N LEU A 10 8.47 6.64 10.20
CA LEU A 10 8.77 6.94 8.80
C LEU A 10 8.16 5.91 7.83
N SER A 11 8.19 4.61 8.19
CA SER A 11 7.49 3.56 7.41
C SER A 11 5.97 3.61 7.54
N ALA A 12 5.46 4.06 8.69
CA ALA A 12 4.03 4.13 8.94
C ALA A 12 3.37 5.34 8.26
N LEU A 13 4.07 6.49 8.21
CA LEU A 13 3.45 7.75 7.83
C LEU A 13 3.68 8.14 6.37
N ILE A 14 4.77 7.70 5.73
CA ILE A 14 5.13 8.16 4.37
C ILE A 14 4.94 7.06 3.33
N CYS A 15 5.57 5.91 3.52
CA CYS A 15 5.52 4.80 2.56
C CYS A 15 6.00 3.51 3.22
N PRO A 16 5.44 2.34 2.88
CA PRO A 16 6.02 1.06 3.27
C PRO A 16 7.49 0.98 2.84
N GLY A 17 8.38 0.69 3.80
CA GLY A 17 9.82 0.49 3.57
C GLY A 17 10.72 1.71 3.80
N LEU A 18 10.15 2.91 3.99
CA LEU A 18 10.93 4.15 4.11
C LEU A 18 11.74 4.24 5.42
N GLY A 19 11.27 3.61 6.50
CA GLY A 19 12.00 3.46 7.75
C GLY A 19 13.26 2.57 7.64
N LEU A 20 13.26 1.60 6.73
CA LEU A 20 14.44 0.77 6.44
C LEU A 20 15.52 1.55 5.68
N PHE A 21 15.11 2.52 4.86
CA PHE A 21 16.03 3.48 4.23
C PHE A 21 16.77 4.33 5.26
N HIS A 22 16.08 4.76 6.33
CA HIS A 22 16.71 5.51 7.43
C HIS A 22 17.70 4.66 8.23
N LEU A 23 17.50 3.33 8.23
CA LEU A 23 18.33 2.36 8.94
C LEU A 23 19.55 1.85 8.14
N LYS A 24 19.90 2.50 7.01
CA LYS A 24 20.92 2.06 6.04
C LYS A 24 20.64 0.73 5.34
N GLN A 25 19.48 0.11 5.53
CA GLN A 25 19.07 -1.12 4.84
C GLN A 25 18.23 -0.83 3.60
N ARG A 26 18.86 -0.14 2.63
CA ARG A 26 18.19 0.36 1.41
C ARG A 26 17.62 -0.76 0.53
N LEU A 27 18.32 -1.90 0.43
CA LEU A 27 17.87 -3.06 -0.35
C LEU A 27 16.54 -3.62 0.17
N LEU A 28 16.41 -3.78 1.49
CA LEU A 28 15.20 -4.30 2.12
C LEU A 28 14.05 -3.29 1.99
N GLY A 29 14.34 -1.99 2.20
CA GLY A 29 13.36 -0.92 2.01
C GLY A 29 12.83 -0.85 0.57
N ALA A 30 13.72 -0.96 -0.43
CA ALA A 30 13.35 -0.99 -1.84
C ALA A 30 12.50 -2.22 -2.19
N ALA A 31 12.83 -3.39 -1.64
CA ALA A 31 12.03 -4.60 -1.85
C ALA A 31 10.59 -4.44 -1.33
N PHE A 32 10.40 -3.89 -0.13
CA PHE A 32 9.06 -3.61 0.41
C PHE A 32 8.30 -2.57 -0.39
N MET A 33 8.99 -1.54 -0.89
CA MET A 33 8.38 -0.50 -1.73
C MET A 33 7.90 -1.09 -3.06
N LEU A 34 8.73 -1.90 -3.72
CA LEU A 34 8.36 -2.66 -4.93
C LEU A 34 7.20 -3.62 -4.67
N ALA A 35 7.25 -4.35 -3.55
CA ALA A 35 6.19 -5.28 -3.15
C ALA A 35 4.86 -4.56 -2.88
N ALA A 36 4.88 -3.32 -2.38
CA ALA A 36 3.68 -2.50 -2.20
C ALA A 36 3.17 -1.88 -3.50
N CYS A 37 4.07 -1.58 -4.46
CA CYS A 37 3.66 -1.10 -5.79
C CYS A 37 2.88 -2.13 -6.59
N ALA A 38 3.19 -3.42 -6.45
CA ALA A 38 2.51 -4.49 -7.20
C ALA A 38 0.97 -4.56 -6.95
N PRO A 39 0.46 -4.70 -5.72
CA PRO A 39 -0.98 -4.70 -5.46
C PRO A 39 -1.62 -3.35 -5.78
N LEU A 40 -0.91 -2.23 -5.56
CA LEU A 40 -1.41 -0.89 -5.92
C LEU A 40 -1.64 -0.77 -7.43
N PHE A 41 -0.71 -1.28 -8.24
CA PHE A 41 -0.86 -1.30 -9.69
C PHE A 41 -2.03 -2.18 -10.14
N MET A 42 -2.23 -3.33 -9.48
CA MET A 42 -3.39 -4.20 -9.77
C MET A 42 -4.72 -3.51 -9.44
N VAL A 43 -4.80 -2.80 -8.31
CA VAL A 43 -5.96 -1.98 -7.94
C VAL A 43 -6.23 -0.92 -9.01
N ALA A 44 -5.21 -0.18 -9.43
CA ALA A 44 -5.36 0.84 -10.47
C ALA A 44 -5.88 0.23 -11.79
N LYS A 45 -5.29 -0.88 -12.25
CA LYS A 45 -5.75 -1.60 -13.45
C LYS A 45 -7.22 -2.00 -13.36
N LEU A 46 -7.63 -2.52 -12.20
CA LEU A 46 -9.00 -2.94 -11.97
C LEU A 46 -9.98 -1.76 -12.03
N ILE A 47 -9.62 -0.63 -11.40
CA ILE A 47 -10.42 0.61 -11.46
C ILE A 47 -10.57 1.10 -12.89
N PHE A 48 -9.48 1.16 -13.66
CA PHE A 48 -9.54 1.56 -15.08
C PHE A 48 -10.38 0.61 -15.92
N ALA A 49 -10.28 -0.70 -15.70
CA ALA A 49 -11.10 -1.68 -16.40
C ALA A 49 -12.59 -1.50 -16.11
N GLN A 50 -12.96 -1.19 -14.86
CA GLN A 50 -14.35 -0.89 -14.50
C GLN A 50 -14.82 0.44 -15.08
N ALA A 51 -13.98 1.49 -15.04
CA ALA A 51 -14.31 2.77 -15.66
C ALA A 51 -14.58 2.62 -17.17
N ASN A 52 -13.75 1.87 -17.88
CA ASN A 52 -13.95 1.61 -19.32
C ASN A 52 -15.26 0.88 -19.60
N LYS A 53 -15.66 -0.10 -18.77
CA LYS A 53 -16.96 -0.76 -18.92
C LYS A 53 -18.14 0.22 -18.76
N VAL A 54 -18.05 1.20 -17.88
CA VAL A 54 -19.08 2.25 -17.77
C VAL A 54 -19.11 3.09 -19.04
N VAL A 55 -17.95 3.51 -19.54
CA VAL A 55 -17.84 4.28 -20.79
C VAL A 55 -18.44 3.51 -21.96
N ASP A 56 -18.13 2.21 -22.10
CA ASP A 56 -18.68 1.37 -23.17
C ASP A 56 -20.22 1.28 -23.09
N ARG A 57 -20.79 1.19 -21.88
CA ARG A 57 -22.24 1.20 -21.68
C ARG A 57 -22.91 2.55 -21.99
N ILE A 58 -22.19 3.65 -21.77
CA ILE A 58 -22.67 4.98 -22.17
C ILE A 58 -22.66 5.08 -23.71
N LEU A 59 -21.58 4.63 -24.35
CA LEU A 59 -21.42 4.67 -25.81
C LEU A 59 -22.38 3.74 -26.55
N SER A 60 -22.74 2.60 -25.95
CA SER A 60 -23.74 1.68 -26.51
C SER A 60 -25.19 2.18 -26.36
N GLY A 61 -25.41 3.26 -25.61
CA GLY A 61 -26.74 3.78 -25.29
C GLY A 61 -27.47 3.00 -24.18
N GLU A 62 -26.80 2.04 -23.53
CA GLU A 62 -27.36 1.28 -22.39
C GLU A 62 -27.49 2.14 -21.13
N VAL A 63 -26.57 3.10 -20.94
CA VAL A 63 -26.59 4.07 -19.84
C VAL A 63 -26.72 5.47 -20.43
N SER A 64 -27.71 6.23 -19.96
CA SER A 64 -27.89 7.63 -20.33
C SER A 64 -26.70 8.48 -19.87
N ASN A 65 -26.28 9.44 -20.69
CA ASN A 65 -25.16 10.35 -20.41
C ASN A 65 -25.58 11.50 -19.45
N ASP A 66 -26.28 11.16 -18.38
CA ASP A 66 -26.63 12.06 -17.29
C ASP A 66 -25.97 11.60 -15.99
N PHE A 67 -25.75 12.54 -15.08
CA PHE A 67 -25.02 12.29 -13.85
C PHE A 67 -25.64 11.17 -12.99
N LEU A 68 -26.97 11.10 -12.91
CA LEU A 68 -27.67 10.14 -12.06
C LEU A 68 -27.50 8.71 -12.59
N SER A 69 -27.66 8.53 -13.90
CA SER A 69 -27.47 7.25 -14.59
C SER A 69 -26.02 6.76 -14.51
N ILE A 70 -25.04 7.65 -14.70
CA ILE A 70 -23.62 7.30 -14.59
C ILE A 70 -23.28 6.91 -13.15
N HIS A 71 -23.73 7.68 -12.16
CA HIS A 71 -23.48 7.38 -10.75
C HIS A 71 -24.06 6.02 -10.35
N ALA A 72 -25.30 5.71 -10.78
CA ALA A 72 -25.91 4.41 -10.56
C ALA A 72 -25.07 3.28 -11.21
N ALA A 73 -24.68 3.43 -12.48
CA ALA A 73 -23.84 2.44 -13.16
C ALA A 73 -22.52 2.19 -12.42
N VAL A 74 -21.80 3.25 -12.04
CA VAL A 74 -20.51 3.16 -11.32
C VAL A 74 -20.66 2.46 -9.97
N THR A 75 -21.76 2.71 -9.24
CA THR A 75 -22.00 2.08 -7.93
C THR A 75 -22.45 0.63 -8.03
N GLU A 76 -22.97 0.19 -9.16
CA GLU A 76 -23.34 -1.20 -9.40
C GLU A 76 -22.21 -2.07 -9.94
N LEU A 77 -21.24 -1.47 -10.64
CA LEU A 77 -20.12 -2.20 -11.26
C LEU A 77 -19.22 -3.02 -10.33
N PRO A 78 -19.01 -2.68 -9.04
CA PRO A 78 -18.14 -3.49 -8.19
C PRO A 78 -18.69 -4.89 -7.92
N LYS A 79 -19.97 -5.18 -8.19
CA LYS A 79 -20.60 -6.45 -7.78
C LYS A 79 -19.94 -7.68 -8.47
N GLY A 80 -19.58 -8.69 -7.68
CA GLY A 80 -19.00 -9.97 -8.16
C GLY A 80 -17.47 -10.06 -8.03
N GLU A 81 -16.82 -10.82 -8.92
CA GLU A 81 -15.38 -11.17 -8.87
C GLU A 81 -14.46 -9.95 -8.75
N ALA A 82 -14.82 -8.82 -9.37
CA ALA A 82 -14.02 -7.60 -9.31
C ALA A 82 -14.01 -6.98 -7.89
N SER A 83 -15.09 -7.05 -7.12
CA SER A 83 -15.06 -6.63 -5.70
C SER A 83 -14.16 -7.54 -4.88
N GLU A 84 -14.21 -8.85 -5.11
CA GLU A 84 -13.37 -9.81 -4.39
C GLU A 84 -11.87 -9.59 -4.70
N GLN A 85 -11.53 -9.38 -5.97
CA GLN A 85 -10.17 -9.03 -6.39
C GLN A 85 -9.69 -7.71 -5.78
N LEU A 86 -10.54 -6.67 -5.80
CA LEU A 86 -10.23 -5.38 -5.20
C LEU A 86 -9.97 -5.52 -3.69
N GLN A 87 -10.81 -6.28 -2.99
CA GLN A 87 -10.67 -6.54 -1.56
C GLN A 87 -9.38 -7.30 -1.26
N LEU A 88 -9.07 -8.34 -2.04
CA LEU A 88 -7.84 -9.12 -1.89
C LEU A 88 -6.59 -8.26 -2.11
N TYR A 89 -6.53 -7.49 -3.21
CA TYR A 89 -5.37 -6.63 -3.49
C TYR A 89 -5.19 -5.55 -2.44
N THR A 90 -6.29 -4.96 -1.96
CA THR A 90 -6.28 -3.98 -0.87
C THR A 90 -5.76 -4.61 0.42
N LEU A 91 -6.21 -5.82 0.76
CA LEU A 91 -5.74 -6.55 1.93
C LEU A 91 -4.26 -6.90 1.82
N CYS A 92 -3.80 -7.35 0.66
CA CYS A 92 -2.37 -7.60 0.40
C CYS A 92 -1.53 -6.34 0.57
N PHE A 93 -2.00 -5.20 0.03
CA PHE A 93 -1.32 -3.92 0.19
C PHE A 93 -1.20 -3.51 1.65
N ILE A 94 -2.30 -3.58 2.41
CA ILE A 94 -2.30 -3.28 3.85
C ILE A 94 -1.39 -4.26 4.61
N GLY A 95 -1.44 -5.55 4.27
CA GLY A 95 -0.60 -6.58 4.89
C GLY A 95 0.89 -6.32 4.69
N VAL A 96 1.32 -6.04 3.46
CA VAL A 96 2.71 -5.67 3.14
C VAL A 96 3.12 -4.41 3.90
N TRP A 97 2.23 -3.44 4.02
CA TRP A 97 2.49 -2.21 4.76
C TRP A 97 2.69 -2.44 6.26
N LEU A 98 1.80 -3.20 6.91
CA LEU A 98 1.90 -3.52 8.32
C LEU A 98 3.16 -4.34 8.64
N ILE A 99 3.51 -5.32 7.78
CA ILE A 99 4.74 -6.11 7.92
C ILE A 99 5.96 -5.19 7.83
N SER A 100 5.96 -4.25 6.88
CA SER A 100 7.05 -3.29 6.72
C SER A 100 7.26 -2.41 7.97
N ILE A 101 6.17 -1.96 8.60
CA ILE A 101 6.21 -1.20 9.86
C ILE A 101 6.81 -2.06 10.99
N ALA A 102 6.29 -3.28 11.17
CA ALA A 102 6.77 -4.19 12.21
C ALA A 102 8.26 -4.52 12.05
N LEU A 103 8.70 -4.78 10.81
CA LEU A 103 10.10 -5.08 10.51
C LEU A 103 10.99 -3.87 10.77
N SER A 104 10.58 -2.68 10.34
CA SER A 104 11.31 -1.42 10.59
C SER A 104 11.49 -1.19 12.09
N TYR A 105 10.47 -1.47 12.90
CA TYR A 105 10.51 -1.33 14.36
C TYR A 105 11.42 -2.36 15.03
N MET A 106 11.32 -3.64 14.67
CA MET A 106 12.17 -4.71 15.21
C MET A 106 13.65 -4.45 14.93
N LEU A 107 13.96 -4.04 13.70
CA LEU A 107 15.33 -3.76 13.28
C LEU A 107 15.88 -2.51 13.95
N GLY A 108 15.06 -1.46 14.07
CA GLY A 108 15.38 -0.26 14.84
C GLY A 108 15.71 -0.57 16.30
N ARG A 109 14.92 -1.44 16.96
CA ARG A 109 15.20 -1.86 18.35
C ARG A 109 16.53 -2.61 18.50
N ARG A 110 16.88 -3.47 17.54
CA ARG A 110 18.17 -4.19 17.56
C ARG A 110 19.35 -3.22 17.46
N LEU A 111 19.25 -2.22 16.59
CA LEU A 111 20.28 -1.19 16.42
C LEU A 111 20.40 -0.28 17.64
N ASP A 112 19.28 0.09 18.28
CA ASP A 112 19.32 0.85 19.54
C ASP A 112 20.02 0.07 20.66
N LYS A 113 19.78 -1.25 20.78
CA LYS A 113 20.43 -2.09 21.78
C LYS A 113 21.95 -2.20 21.57
N GLN A 114 22.38 -2.39 20.32
CA GLN A 114 23.82 -2.44 19.97
C GLN A 114 24.56 -1.12 20.20
N SER A 115 23.90 0.03 20.07
CA SER A 115 24.53 1.31 20.43
C SER A 115 24.73 1.42 21.94
N THR A 116 23.77 1.00 22.75
CA THR A 116 23.88 1.08 24.21
C THR A 116 24.98 0.17 24.77
N ASP A 117 25.10 -1.07 24.30
CA ASP A 117 26.16 -2.00 24.77
C ASP A 117 27.59 -1.52 24.41
N ARG A 118 27.71 -0.74 23.33
CA ARG A 118 29.02 -0.20 22.89
C ARG A 118 29.49 0.96 23.76
N ASP A 119 28.57 1.77 24.26
CA ASP A 119 28.87 2.92 25.13
C ASP A 119 29.16 2.49 26.59
N THR A 120 28.65 1.34 27.05
CA THR A 120 28.98 0.77 28.38
C THR A 120 30.27 -0.06 28.40
N SER A 121 30.87 -0.33 27.23
CA SER A 121 32.12 -1.09 27.10
C SER A 121 33.35 -0.18 26.93
N GLN A 122 33.17 1.15 26.96
CA GLN A 122 34.23 2.17 27.02
C GLN A 122 34.26 2.82 28.40
#